data_AF-A0A8T6W8G2-F1
#
_entry.id   AF-A0A8T6W8G2-F1
#
_cell.length_a   1.000
_cell.length_b   1.000
_cell.length_c   1.000
_cell.angle_alpha   90.00
_cell.angle_beta   90.00
_cell.angle_gamma   90.00
#
_symmetry.space_group_name_H-M   'P 1'
#
loop_
_entity.id
_entity.type
_entity.pdbx_description
1 polymer ?
#
loop_
_entity_poly.entity_id
_entity_poly.type
_entity_poly.pdbx_seq_one_letter_code
_entity_poly.pdbx_strand_id
1 'polypeptide(L)' 'MLVKEIKIGDTVNVPADGKFHPERGHRGKLVWKSEDGKSVAIQCERNHNGKKTVFLVKNNSKK' A
#
# COMPACT_ATOMS: atom_id res chain seq x y z
N MET A 1 -6.31 -11.59 -4.84
CA MET A 1 -5.61 -11.42 -3.55
C MET A 1 -6.61 -10.82 -2.57
N LEU A 2 -7.19 -11.63 -1.69
CA LEU A 2 -8.20 -11.19 -0.73
C LEU A 2 -7.56 -10.35 0.37
N VAL A 3 -7.98 -9.10 0.51
CA VAL A 3 -7.51 -8.19 1.58
C VAL A 3 -7.92 -8.62 2.99
N LYS A 4 -8.76 -9.64 3.12
CA LYS A 4 -9.06 -10.26 4.42
C LYS A 4 -7.83 -10.84 5.13
N GLU A 5 -6.75 -11.10 4.42
CA GLU A 5 -5.55 -11.73 4.99
C GLU A 5 -4.41 -10.76 5.31
N ILE A 6 -4.50 -9.49 4.92
CA ILE A 6 -3.39 -8.54 5.07
C ILE A 6 -3.45 -7.90 6.46
N LYS A 7 -2.37 -8.04 7.21
CA LYS A 7 -2.19 -7.52 8.56
C LYS A 7 -1.24 -6.33 8.56
N ILE A 8 -1.34 -5.51 9.60
CA ILE A 8 -0.33 -4.46 9.83
C ILE A 8 1.02 -5.15 10.02
N GLY A 9 2.04 -4.63 9.34
CA GLY A 9 3.38 -5.20 9.26
C GLY A 9 3.64 -6.04 8.02
N ASP A 10 2.60 -6.50 7.30
CA ASP A 10 2.80 -7.28 6.08
C ASP A 10 3.48 -6.46 4.99
N THR A 11 4.35 -7.15 4.25
CA THR A 11 5.00 -6.56 3.08
C THR A 11 4.15 -6.82 1.85
N VAL A 12 3.70 -5.73 1.22
CA VAL A 12 2.84 -5.74 0.04
C VAL A 12 3.49 -4.97 -1.10
N ASN A 13 3.05 -5.26 -2.33
CA ASN A 13 3.45 -4.45 -3.47
C ASN A 13 2.74 -3.09 -3.42
N VAL A 14 3.51 -2.02 -3.57
CA VAL A 14 2.95 -0.67 -3.69
C VAL A 14 2.34 -0.56 -5.09
N PRO A 15 1.02 -0.30 -5.20
CA PRO A 15 0.39 -0.18 -6.49
C PRO A 15 0.89 1.06 -7.22
N ALA A 16 1.28 0.88 -8.48
CA ALA A 16 1.73 1.95 -9.36
C ALA A 16 0.72 2.13 -10.49
N ASP A 17 0.06 3.28 -10.46
CA ASP A 17 -0.94 3.72 -11.45
C ASP A 17 -0.46 4.98 -12.20
N GLY A 18 0.80 5.38 -12.03
CA GLY A 18 1.37 6.59 -12.64
C GLY A 18 0.91 7.90 -11.98
N LYS A 19 -0.27 7.93 -11.34
CA LYS A 19 -0.78 9.08 -10.58
C LYS A 19 -0.37 9.07 -9.10
N PHE A 20 -0.40 7.90 -8.47
CA PHE A 20 -0.11 7.75 -7.03
C PHE A 20 1.31 7.29 -6.74
N HIS A 21 1.87 6.46 -7.63
CA HIS A 21 3.24 5.99 -7.55
C HIS A 21 3.73 5.72 -8.99
N PRO A 22 4.85 6.31 -9.42
CA PRO A 22 5.28 6.28 -10.83
C PRO A 22 5.88 4.94 -11.24
N GLU A 23 6.52 4.22 -10.32
CA GLU A 23 7.29 3.01 -10.63
C GLU A 23 6.64 1.72 -10.10
N ARG A 24 6.57 0.68 -10.95
CA ARG A 24 6.12 -0.65 -10.54
C ARG A 24 7.24 -1.41 -9.80
N GLY A 25 6.85 -2.44 -9.03
CA GLY A 25 7.80 -3.34 -8.37
C GLY A 25 8.34 -2.87 -7.03
N HIS A 26 7.85 -1.74 -6.52
CA HIS A 26 8.17 -1.28 -5.16
C HIS A 26 7.41 -2.10 -4.12
N ARG A 27 8.08 -2.37 -3.01
CA ARG A 27 7.51 -3.03 -1.85
C ARG A 27 7.35 -2.03 -0.71
N GLY A 28 6.33 -2.25 0.09
CA GLY A 28 6.01 -1.42 1.23
C GLY A 28 5.39 -2.23 2.35
N LYS A 29 5.47 -1.71 3.57
CA LYS A 29 4.82 -2.31 4.72
C LYS A 29 3.46 -1.69 4.94
N LEU A 30 2.46 -2.52 5.19
CA LEU A 30 1.15 -2.04 5.59
C LEU A 30 1.25 -1.51 7.02
N VAL A 31 1.02 -0.22 7.21
CA VAL A 31 1.14 0.47 8.51
C VAL A 31 -0.21 0.80 9.13
N TRP A 32 -1.28 0.73 8.32
CA TRP A 32 -2.64 0.99 8.78
C TRP A 32 -3.66 0.34 7.84
N LYS A 33 -4.83 0.01 8.39
CA LYS A 33 -6.02 -0.45 7.64
C LYS A 33 -7.28 0.19 8.23
N SER A 34 -8.26 0.49 7.39
CA SER A 34 -9.58 0.93 7.85
C SER A 34 -10.34 -0.22 8.51
N GLU A 35 -11.26 0.10 9.42
CA GLU A 35 -12.08 -0.91 10.12
C GLU A 35 -12.88 -1.78 9.15
N ASP A 36 -13.37 -1.18 8.06
CA ASP A 36 -14.10 -1.85 6.99
C ASP A 36 -13.19 -2.57 5.97
N GLY A 37 -11.87 -2.41 6.08
CA GLY A 37 -10.88 -3.07 5.22
C GLY A 37 -10.84 -2.62 3.76
N LYS A 38 -11.58 -1.56 3.38
CA LYS A 38 -11.55 -1.03 2.01
C LYS A 38 -10.42 -0.03 1.78
N SER A 39 -9.75 0.43 2.83
CA SER A 39 -8.60 1.32 2.70
C SER A 39 -7.42 0.83 3.53
N VAL A 40 -6.22 0.99 2.98
CA VAL A 40 -4.97 0.61 3.64
C VAL A 40 -3.92 1.69 3.43
N ALA A 41 -3.02 1.86 4.39
CA ALA A 41 -1.86 2.72 4.24
C ALA A 41 -0.60 1.86 4.13
N ILE A 42 0.17 2.09 3.08
CA ILE A 42 1.38 1.33 2.78
C ILE A 42 2.56 2.30 2.83
N GLN A 43 3.49 2.10 3.76
CA GLN A 43 4.75 2.81 3.79
C GLN A 43 5.72 2.16 2.82
N CYS A 44 6.17 2.88 1.80
CA CYS A 44 7.18 2.36 0.88
C CYS A 44 8.52 2.17 1.61
N GLU A 45 9.19 1.06 1.35
CA GLU A 45 10.50 0.78 1.94
C GLU A 45 11.59 1.66 1.32
N ARG A 46 11.40 2.10 0.07
CA ARG A 46 12.27 3.06 -0.61
C ARG A 46 12.02 4.49 -0.12
N ASN A 47 13.07 5.30 -0.19
CA ASN A 47 12.93 6.74 -0.01
C ASN A 47 12.53 7.39 -1.34
N HIS A 48 11.55 8.28 -1.29
CA HIS A 48 11.17 9.13 -2.40
C HIS A 48 11.66 10.54 -2.09
N ASN A 49 12.58 11.07 -2.92
CA ASN A 49 13.21 12.39 -2.71
C ASN A 49 13.80 12.55 -1.29
N GLY A 50 14.49 11.52 -0.80
CA GLY A 50 15.13 11.51 0.53
C GLY A 50 14.16 11.34 1.71
N LYS A 51 12.86 11.16 1.47
CA LYS A 51 11.83 11.01 2.53
C LYS A 51 11.16 9.64 2.46
N LYS A 52 10.67 9.16 3.60
CA LYS A 52 9.74 8.03 3.65
C LYS A 52 8.35 8.51 3.24
N THR A 53 7.67 7.74 2.40
CA THR A 53 6.33 8.08 1.91
C THR A 53 5.35 6.97 2.26
N VAL A 54 4.16 7.38 2.70
CA VAL A 54 3.03 6.51 2.98
C VAL A 54 1.95 6.76 1.93
N PHE A 55 1.49 5.69 1.31
CA PHE A 55 0.45 5.71 0.29
C PHE A 55 -0.86 5.20 0.88
N LEU A 56 -1.89 6.03 0.86
CA LEU A 56 -3.25 5.61 1.18
C LEU A 56 -3.88 5.02 -0.08
N VAL A 57 -4.29 3.76 -0.01
CA VAL A 57 -4.81 3.02 -1.15
C VAL A 57 -6.19 2.48 -0.84
N LYS A 58 -7.12 2.65 -1.78
CA LYS A 58 -8.38 1.92 -1.75
C LYS A 58 -8.15 0.49 -2.21
N ASN A 59 -8.43 -0.44 -1.33
CA ASN A 59 -8.59 -1.82 -1.67
C ASN A 59 -9.90 -2.02 -2.45
N ASN A 60 -9.80 -1.96 -3.78
CA ASN A 60 -10.88 -2.29 -4.69
C ASN A 60 -10.87 -3.79 -5.06
N SER A 61 -10.61 -4.70 -4.12
CA SER A 61 -10.85 -6.13 -4.36
C SER A 61 -12.31 -6.31 -4.76
N LYS A 62 -12.58 -6.37 -6.06
CA LYS A 62 -13.87 -6.79 -6.59
C LYS A 62 -14.11 -8.19 -6.03
N LYS A 63 -15.22 -8.30 -5.30
CA LYS A 63 -15.75 -9.55 -4.78
C LYS A 63 -16.03 -10.52 -5.92
#